data_AF-A0A645EC19-F1
#
_entry.id   AF-A0A645EC19-F1
#
_cell.length_a   1.000
_cell.length_b   1.000
_cell.length_c   1.000
_cell.angle_alpha   90.00
_cell.angle_beta   90.00
_cell.angle_gamma   90.00
#
_symmetry.space_group_name_H-M   'P 1'
#
loop_
_entity.id
_entity.type
_entity.pdbx_description
1 polymer ?
#
loop_
_entity_poly.entity_id
_entity_poly.type
_entity_poly.pdbx_seq_one_letter_code
_entity_poly.pdbx_strand_id
1 'polypeptide(L)'
;MLDDTALSIDTRFVESVPSNPDLGSLYKDKLEAITRRVAEIRLEGLGISMSQETFDMLTDVVVKLNMMHVKGDEKPELEMKKTILAFADLMESEVDPDSFVFDFPPEDNRVVIPLR
;
A
#
# COMPACT_ATOMS: atom_id res chain seq x y z
N MET A 1 -4.01 -12.83 -23.16
CA MET A 1 -3.78 -13.93 -24.11
C MET A 1 -4.85 -14.98 -23.89
N LEU A 2 -5.52 -15.44 -24.94
CA LEU A 2 -6.53 -16.49 -24.88
C LEU A 2 -6.01 -17.72 -25.62
N ASP A 3 -6.09 -18.89 -25.02
CA ASP A 3 -5.84 -20.19 -25.65
C ASP A 3 -6.95 -21.21 -25.31
N ASP A 4 -6.80 -22.45 -25.81
CA ASP A 4 -7.80 -23.53 -25.67
C ASP A 4 -7.99 -24.01 -24.21
N THR A 5 -7.14 -23.57 -23.29
CA THR A 5 -7.10 -24.03 -21.89
C THR A 5 -7.30 -22.92 -20.87
N ALA A 6 -6.94 -21.68 -21.20
CA ALA A 6 -7.01 -20.55 -20.28
C ALA A 6 -7.13 -19.18 -20.98
N LEU A 7 -7.65 -18.21 -20.21
CA LEU A 7 -7.50 -16.78 -20.47
C LEU A 7 -6.48 -16.19 -19.51
N SER A 8 -5.37 -15.70 -20.04
CA SER A 8 -4.35 -14.94 -19.30
C SER A 8 -4.57 -13.44 -19.48
N ILE A 9 -4.64 -12.69 -18.39
CA ILE A 9 -4.74 -11.22 -18.38
C ILE A 9 -3.47 -10.70 -17.73
N ASP A 10 -2.70 -9.91 -18.47
CA ASP A 10 -1.57 -9.17 -17.93
C ASP A 10 -1.95 -7.67 -17.89
N THR A 11 -1.98 -7.08 -16.70
CA THR A 11 -2.20 -5.65 -16.51
C THR A 11 -0.87 -4.96 -16.19
N ARG A 12 -0.80 -3.65 -16.46
CA ARG A 12 0.37 -2.83 -16.17
C ARG A 12 -0.06 -1.40 -15.86
N PHE A 13 0.69 -0.74 -14.99
CA PHE A 13 0.52 0.68 -14.72
C PHE A 13 0.96 1.52 -15.92
N VAL A 14 0.21 2.59 -16.17
CA VAL A 14 0.57 3.57 -17.19
C VAL A 14 1.46 4.63 -16.53
N GLU A 15 2.75 4.50 -16.74
CA GLU A 15 3.75 5.43 -16.17
C GLU A 15 3.83 6.76 -16.94
N SER A 16 3.47 6.76 -18.22
CA SER A 16 3.57 7.94 -19.08
C SER A 16 2.61 7.90 -20.25
N VAL A 17 2.29 9.09 -20.77
CA VAL A 17 1.62 9.31 -22.05
C VAL A 17 2.36 10.41 -22.81
N PRO A 18 2.21 10.55 -24.15
CA PRO A 18 2.95 11.55 -24.92
C PRO A 18 2.78 13.00 -24.41
N SER A 19 1.62 13.31 -23.82
CA SER A 19 1.32 14.62 -23.23
C SER A 19 1.84 14.80 -21.79
N ASN A 20 2.25 13.72 -21.12
CA ASN A 20 2.77 13.74 -19.75
C ASN A 20 3.73 12.56 -19.51
N PRO A 21 5.06 12.78 -19.59
CA PRO A 21 6.07 11.75 -19.36
C PRO A 21 6.17 11.35 -17.88
N ASP A 22 5.73 12.19 -16.96
CA ASP A 22 5.84 12.01 -15.51
C ASP A 22 4.49 11.61 -14.88
N LEU A 23 3.62 10.93 -15.65
CA LEU A 23 2.26 10.62 -15.21
C LEU A 23 2.25 9.76 -13.95
N GLY A 24 3.06 8.71 -13.91
CA GLY A 24 3.14 7.77 -12.80
C GLY A 24 3.57 8.44 -11.50
N SER A 25 4.69 9.17 -11.52
CA SER A 25 5.20 9.90 -10.34
C SER A 25 4.21 10.98 -9.88
N LEU A 26 3.67 11.78 -10.80
CA LEU A 26 2.71 12.84 -10.48
C LEU A 26 1.47 12.30 -9.76
N TYR A 27 0.92 11.19 -10.24
CA TYR A 27 -0.29 10.61 -9.63
C TYR A 27 0.00 9.79 -8.38
N LYS A 28 1.21 9.22 -8.26
CA LYS A 28 1.70 8.64 -7.01
C LYS A 28 1.74 9.69 -5.90
N ASP A 29 2.35 10.84 -6.15
CA ASP A 29 2.47 11.93 -5.16
C ASP A 29 1.09 12.47 -4.76
N LYS A 30 0.17 12.61 -5.73
CA LYS A 30 -1.21 13.01 -5.46
C LYS A 30 -1.96 12.01 -4.59
N LEU A 31 -1.83 10.72 -4.90
CA LEU A 31 -2.46 9.66 -4.13
C LEU A 31 -1.94 9.65 -2.70
N GLU A 32 -0.61 9.73 -2.52
CA GLU A 32 0.02 9.79 -1.20
C GLU A 32 -0.53 10.96 -0.36
N ALA A 33 -0.59 12.16 -0.94
CA ALA A 33 -1.10 13.35 -0.25
C ALA A 33 -2.59 13.23 0.14
N ILE A 34 -3.43 12.65 -0.74
CA ILE A 34 -4.85 12.42 -0.45
C ILE A 34 -5.00 11.38 0.67
N THR A 35 -4.28 10.26 0.56
CA THR A 35 -4.32 9.18 1.55
C THR A 35 -3.87 9.68 2.91
N ARG A 36 -2.79 10.48 2.98
CA ARG A 36 -2.32 11.10 4.23
C ARG A 36 -3.42 11.94 4.87
N ARG A 37 -4.02 12.85 4.13
CA ARG A 37 -5.11 13.70 4.62
C ARG A 37 -6.30 12.88 5.13
N VAL A 38 -6.66 11.81 4.43
CA VAL A 38 -7.76 10.93 4.87
C VAL A 38 -7.38 10.18 6.14
N ALA A 39 -6.15 9.67 6.24
CA ALA A 39 -5.65 8.99 7.42
C ALA A 39 -5.67 9.91 8.65
N GLU A 40 -5.14 11.13 8.53
CA GLU A 40 -5.13 12.14 9.59
C GLU A 40 -6.55 12.43 10.11
N ILE A 41 -7.49 12.76 9.21
CA ILE A 41 -8.89 13.02 9.57
C ILE A 41 -9.53 11.83 10.29
N ARG A 42 -9.23 10.61 9.85
CA ARG A 42 -9.77 9.39 10.47
C ARG A 42 -9.18 9.17 11.86
N LEU A 43 -7.87 9.35 12.02
CA LEU A 43 -7.18 9.20 13.29
C LEU A 43 -7.62 10.23 14.32
N GLU A 44 -7.77 11.50 13.92
CA GLU A 44 -8.35 12.56 14.76
C GLU A 44 -9.78 12.19 15.21
N GLY A 45 -10.56 11.60 14.30
CA GLY A 45 -11.93 11.16 14.56
C GLY A 45 -12.06 9.96 15.51
N LEU A 46 -10.99 9.25 15.84
CA LEU A 46 -11.04 8.11 16.77
C LEU A 46 -11.22 8.54 18.23
N GLY A 47 -10.97 9.81 18.57
CA GLY A 47 -11.06 10.30 19.95
C GLY A 47 -10.04 9.68 20.90
N ILE A 48 -8.97 9.08 20.35
CA ILE A 48 -7.88 8.49 21.12
C ILE A 48 -6.84 9.59 21.37
N SER A 49 -6.46 9.79 22.63
CA SER A 49 -5.36 10.68 22.98
C SER A 49 -4.03 9.97 22.68
N MET A 50 -3.25 10.53 21.77
CA MET A 50 -1.89 10.05 21.44
C MET A 50 -0.93 11.24 21.33
N SER A 51 0.37 10.99 21.41
CA SER A 51 1.37 12.04 21.15
C SER A 51 1.38 12.40 19.67
N GLN A 52 1.87 13.59 19.32
CA GLN A 52 2.05 13.98 17.92
C GLN A 52 2.95 13.00 17.17
N GLU A 53 4.00 12.50 17.83
CA GLU A 53 4.91 11.51 17.27
C GLU A 53 4.20 10.19 16.92
N THR A 54 3.36 9.67 17.82
CA THR A 54 2.55 8.47 17.56
C THR A 54 1.57 8.69 16.41
N PHE A 55 0.95 9.87 16.37
CA PHE A 55 0.00 10.24 15.34
C PHE A 55 0.66 10.27 13.95
N ASP A 56 1.83 10.90 13.85
CA ASP A 56 2.58 11.01 12.60
C ASP A 56 3.05 9.63 12.12
N MET A 57 3.61 8.80 13.03
CA MET A 57 4.04 7.45 12.69
C MET A 57 2.88 6.56 12.22
N LEU A 58 1.73 6.60 12.89
CA LEU A 58 0.57 5.81 12.50
C LEU A 58 0.00 6.27 11.16
N THR A 59 -0.02 7.59 10.92
CA THR A 59 -0.37 8.16 9.62
C THR A 59 0.54 7.63 8.53
N ASP A 60 1.86 7.60 8.77
CA ASP A 60 2.84 7.08 7.81
C ASP A 60 2.65 5.58 7.53
N VAL A 61 2.36 4.76 8.55
CA VAL A 61 2.03 3.34 8.37
C VAL A 61 0.83 3.20 7.42
N VAL A 62 -0.26 3.92 7.70
CA VAL A 62 -1.50 3.85 6.89
C VAL A 62 -1.24 4.27 5.45
N VAL A 63 -0.50 5.37 5.24
CA VAL A 63 -0.15 5.86 3.90
C VAL A 63 0.65 4.81 3.14
N LYS A 64 1.73 4.30 3.73
CA LYS A 64 2.56 3.29 3.07
C LYS A 64 1.76 2.02 2.74
N LEU A 65 0.82 1.61 3.61
CA LEU A 65 0.01 0.40 3.40
C LEU A 65 -0.89 0.56 2.18
N ASN A 66 -1.55 1.71 2.09
CA ASN A 66 -2.41 2.03 0.96
C ASN A 66 -1.62 2.13 -0.35
N MET A 67 -0.43 2.74 -0.33
CA MET A 67 0.41 2.86 -1.52
C MET A 67 0.88 1.50 -2.05
N MET A 68 1.20 0.54 -1.18
CA MET A 68 1.54 -0.84 -1.59
C MET A 68 0.33 -1.55 -2.20
N HIS A 69 -0.84 -1.43 -1.55
CA HIS A 69 -2.08 -2.04 -2.03
C HIS A 69 -2.46 -1.55 -3.43
N VAL A 70 -2.46 -0.23 -3.67
CA VAL A 70 -2.86 0.34 -4.97
C VAL A 70 -1.90 -0.03 -6.11
N LYS A 71 -0.62 -0.28 -5.80
CA LYS A 71 0.37 -0.72 -6.79
C LYS A 71 0.24 -2.21 -7.14
N GLY A 72 -0.61 -2.98 -6.45
CA GLY A 72 -0.68 -4.44 -6.62
C GLY A 72 0.65 -5.15 -6.29
N ASP A 73 1.51 -4.50 -5.51
CA ASP A 73 2.84 -4.96 -5.10
C ASP A 73 2.86 -5.07 -3.58
N GLU A 74 2.00 -5.94 -3.06
CA GLU A 74 1.62 -6.05 -1.65
C GLU A 74 2.69 -6.72 -0.78
N LYS A 75 3.93 -6.81 -1.29
CA LYS A 75 5.06 -7.28 -0.50
C LYS A 75 5.45 -6.20 0.50
N PRO A 76 5.59 -6.54 1.80
CA PRO A 76 6.10 -5.59 2.79
C PRO A 76 7.52 -5.16 2.41
N GLU A 77 7.66 -3.94 1.87
CA GLU A 77 8.98 -3.37 1.60
C GLU A 77 9.73 -3.08 2.92
N LEU A 78 11.06 -3.03 2.86
CA LEU A 78 11.91 -2.82 4.05
C LEU A 78 11.54 -1.53 4.81
N GLU A 79 11.20 -0.46 4.08
CA GLU A 79 10.78 0.82 4.65
C GLU A 79 9.41 0.75 5.34
N MET A 80 8.56 -0.20 4.96
CA MET A 80 7.31 -0.47 5.67
C MET A 80 7.58 -1.20 6.98
N LYS A 81 8.38 -2.29 6.91
CA LYS A 81 8.76 -3.04 8.11
C LYS A 81 9.37 -2.12 9.17
N LYS A 82 10.22 -1.18 8.77
CA LYS A 82 10.78 -0.16 9.67
C LYS A 82 9.73 0.73 10.32
N THR A 83 8.73 1.21 9.58
CA THR A 83 7.67 2.07 10.13
C THR A 83 6.74 1.31 11.05
N ILE A 84 6.42 0.05 10.73
CA ILE A 84 5.66 -0.84 11.60
C ILE A 84 6.43 -1.14 12.90
N LEU A 85 7.74 -1.41 12.81
CA LEU A 85 8.58 -1.65 13.99
C LEU A 85 8.70 -0.40 14.87
N ALA A 86 8.91 0.78 14.27
CA ALA A 86 8.94 2.04 15.02
C ALA A 86 7.61 2.30 15.75
N PHE A 87 6.48 1.96 15.12
CA PHE A 87 5.17 2.04 15.75
C PHE A 87 4.99 1.01 16.88
N ALA A 88 5.44 -0.23 16.67
CA ALA A 88 5.39 -1.29 17.68
C ALA A 88 6.23 -0.95 18.94
N ASP A 89 7.45 -0.44 18.73
CA ASP A 89 8.35 0.02 19.78
C ASP A 89 7.69 1.13 20.62
N LEU A 90 6.99 2.06 19.99
CA LEU A 90 6.26 3.15 20.64
C LEU A 90 5.04 2.65 21.45
N MET A 91 4.50 1.49 21.09
CA MET A 91 3.40 0.85 21.80
C MET A 91 3.88 -0.13 22.90
N GLU A 92 5.20 -0.21 23.16
CA GLU A 92 5.81 -1.21 24.06
C GLU A 92 5.39 -2.65 23.73
N SER A 93 5.13 -2.92 22.45
CA SER A 93 4.69 -4.22 21.96
C SER A 93 5.83 -4.90 21.23
N GLU A 94 6.24 -6.09 21.67
CA GLU A 94 7.11 -6.95 20.87
C GLU A 94 6.31 -7.47 19.67
N VAL A 95 6.74 -7.12 18.46
CA VAL A 95 6.13 -7.63 17.24
C VAL A 95 7.18 -8.25 16.34
N ASP A 96 6.93 -9.50 15.93
CA ASP A 96 7.76 -10.21 14.97
C ASP A 96 7.57 -9.61 13.56
N PRO A 97 8.62 -9.02 12.94
CA PRO A 97 8.53 -8.44 11.60
C PRO A 97 8.12 -9.44 10.52
N ASP A 98 8.29 -10.74 10.76
CA ASP A 98 7.93 -11.81 9.83
C ASP A 98 6.52 -12.36 10.07
N SER A 99 5.85 -11.93 11.16
CA SER A 99 4.43 -12.20 11.41
C SER A 99 3.48 -11.33 10.57
N PHE A 100 3.99 -10.25 9.97
CA PHE A 100 3.23 -9.37 9.07
C PHE A 100 3.09 -9.99 7.69
N VAL A 101 2.17 -10.94 7.57
CA VAL A 101 1.66 -11.43 6.29
C VAL A 101 0.37 -10.67 6.01
N PHE A 102 0.37 -9.86 4.95
CA PHE A 102 -0.86 -9.24 4.49
C PHE A 102 -1.69 -10.27 3.72
N ASP A 103 -2.93 -10.50 4.16
CA ASP A 103 -3.91 -11.33 3.44
C ASP A 103 -4.53 -10.51 2.30
N PHE A 104 -3.70 -10.15 1.34
CA PHE A 104 -4.18 -9.61 0.07
C PHE A 104 -3.94 -10.66 -1.04
N PRO A 105 -4.97 -11.02 -1.81
CA PRO A 105 -4.85 -12.01 -2.89
C PRO A 105 -3.80 -11.57 -3.94
N PRO A 106 -3.16 -12.52 -4.65
CA PRO A 106 -1.87 -12.31 -5.33
C PRO A 106 -1.91 -11.29 -6.47
N GLU A 107 -0.71 -10.79 -6.85
CA GLU A 107 -0.43 -9.86 -7.97
C GLU A 107 -1.62 -9.66 -8.92
N ASP A 108 -2.38 -8.58 -8.73
CA ASP A 108 -3.51 -8.16 -9.58
C ASP A 108 -3.08 -7.84 -11.04
N ASN A 109 -1.80 -8.06 -11.32
CA ASN A 109 -1.11 -7.83 -12.57
C ASN A 109 -1.16 -9.05 -13.50
N ARG A 110 -1.40 -10.26 -12.96
CA ARG A 110 -1.47 -11.49 -13.76
C ARG A 110 -2.57 -12.42 -13.27
N VAL A 111 -3.64 -12.51 -14.07
CA VAL A 111 -4.77 -13.40 -13.82
C VAL A 111 -4.78 -14.51 -14.87
N VAL A 112 -4.85 -15.77 -14.45
CA VAL A 112 -5.07 -16.92 -15.34
C VAL A 112 -6.41 -17.54 -14.99
N ILE A 113 -7.38 -17.42 -15.91
CA ILE A 113 -8.71 -18.01 -15.78
C ILE A 113 -8.73 -19.31 -16.58
N PRO A 114 -8.72 -20.49 -15.94
CA PRO A 114 -8.84 -21.77 -16.64
C PRO A 114 -10.24 -21.88 -17.27
N LEU A 115 -10.30 -22.42 -18.49
CA LEU A 115 -11.56 -22.63 -19.23
C LEU A 115 -12.16 -24.03 -19.00
N ARG A 116 -11.80 -24.68 -17.89
CA ARG A 116 -12.32 -25.99 -17.45
C ARG A 116 -13.00 -25.88 -16.10
#